data_AF-A0A3D2X855-F1
#
_entry.id   AF-A0A3D2X855-F1
#
_cell.length_a   1.000
_cell.length_b   1.000
_cell.length_c   1.000
_cell.angle_alpha   90.00
_cell.angle_beta   90.00
_cell.angle_gamma   90.00
#
_symmetry.space_group_name_H-M   'P 1'
#
loop_
_entity.id
_entity.type
_entity.pdbx_description
1 polymer ?
#
loop_
_entity_poly.entity_id
_entity_poly.type
_entity_poly.pdbx_seq_one_letter_code
_entity_poly.pdbx_strand_id
1 'polypeptide(L)'
;MNLTILAFLLGFLLDLILGDPHSIPHPVCFIGKLISSSETFLRRCFPKTKRGELIAGAVLCLFVASISGLIPFVLLYIAGIIHPMARLLVETVMCYQILATKSLRVESMKVYRELENEDIVKARYQLSMIVGRDTESLTEEGIIKAAVETVAENTSDGIIAPMLYLALGGPVLGFIYKAINTMDSMVAYKNERYLYFGRVAARLDDVVNFIPSRISALLMILASGICEVYYSIFSKKNLLSSKKDGKFYSMKRAAQIFLRDRYHHASPNSAQTEAACAGALGIQLAGDAYYHGVLHKKEFIGDSVRKIHTKDIIRANVLLYVSAFLCMSLCLVAKIMIL
;
A
#
# COMPACT_ATOMS: atom_id res chain seq x y z
N MET A 1 13.52 -20.16 17.35
CA MET A 1 13.28 -20.10 15.88
C MET A 1 11.79 -20.19 15.52
N ASN A 2 11.02 -21.17 16.02
CA ASN A 2 9.58 -21.30 15.70
C ASN A 2 8.69 -20.11 16.12
N LEU A 3 9.05 -19.41 17.20
CA LEU A 3 8.23 -18.31 17.74
C LEU A 3 8.16 -17.09 16.80
N THR A 4 9.18 -16.81 15.99
CA THR A 4 9.16 -15.68 15.05
C THR A 4 8.25 -15.94 13.85
N ILE A 5 8.23 -17.18 13.33
CA ILE A 5 7.26 -17.58 12.29
C ILE A 5 5.83 -17.48 12.85
N LEU A 6 5.64 -17.96 14.08
CA LEU A 6 4.36 -17.87 14.76
C LEU A 6 3.94 -16.40 14.99
N ALA A 7 4.84 -15.53 15.45
CA ALA A 7 4.57 -14.11 15.66
C ALA A 7 4.12 -13.43 14.37
N PHE A 8 4.82 -13.70 13.27
CA PHE A 8 4.49 -13.17 11.95
C PHE A 8 3.11 -13.62 11.47
N LEU A 9 2.79 -14.92 11.62
CA LEU A 9 1.47 -15.45 11.29
C LEU A 9 0.36 -14.86 12.16
N LEU A 10 0.56 -14.84 13.47
CA LEU A 10 -0.41 -14.25 14.40
C LEU A 10 -0.60 -12.76 14.13
N GLY A 11 0.45 -12.01 13.80
CA GLY A 11 0.36 -10.60 13.46
C GLY A 11 -0.49 -10.35 12.23
N PHE A 12 -0.33 -11.15 11.17
CA PHE A 12 -1.19 -11.08 9.98
C PHE A 12 -2.64 -11.45 10.29
N LEU A 13 -2.88 -12.49 11.10
CA LEU A 13 -4.24 -12.87 11.52
C LEU A 13 -4.91 -11.76 12.35
N LEU A 14 -4.15 -11.10 13.24
CA LEU A 14 -4.65 -9.97 14.01
C LEU A 14 -5.01 -8.78 13.11
N ASP A 15 -4.22 -8.47 12.08
CA ASP A 15 -4.56 -7.43 11.09
C ASP A 15 -5.90 -7.77 10.41
N LEU A 16 -6.08 -9.01 9.93
CA LEU A 16 -7.33 -9.42 9.28
C LEU A 16 -8.58 -9.27 10.17
N ILE A 17 -8.43 -9.53 11.48
CA ILE A 17 -9.52 -9.47 12.46
C ILE A 17 -9.79 -8.01 12.87
N LEU A 18 -8.76 -7.31 13.33
CA LEU A 18 -8.88 -6.01 14.00
C LEU A 18 -8.76 -4.82 13.04
N GLY A 19 -7.90 -4.91 12.03
CA GLY A 19 -7.42 -3.75 11.27
C GLY A 19 -6.77 -2.69 12.17
N ASP A 20 -6.63 -1.46 11.69
CA ASP A 20 -6.04 -0.37 12.47
C ASP A 20 -7.09 0.33 13.37
N PRO A 21 -6.94 0.29 14.70
CA PRO A 21 -7.86 0.94 15.62
C PRO A 21 -7.62 2.46 15.64
N HIS A 22 -8.65 3.25 15.30
CA HIS A 22 -8.58 4.71 15.34
C HIS A 22 -8.34 5.29 16.75
N SER A 23 -8.65 4.55 17.82
CA SER A 23 -8.60 5.01 19.21
C SER A 23 -7.30 4.70 19.93
N ILE A 24 -6.44 3.83 19.39
CA ILE A 24 -5.21 3.40 20.05
C ILE A 24 -4.02 4.13 19.42
N PRO A 25 -3.07 4.65 20.21
CA PRO A 25 -1.86 5.27 19.65
C PRO A 25 -1.13 4.31 18.71
N HIS A 26 -1.04 4.68 17.43
CA HIS A 26 -0.42 3.86 16.40
C HIS A 26 1.05 4.24 16.19
N PRO A 27 2.01 3.29 16.11
CA PRO A 27 3.42 3.56 15.86
C PRO A 27 3.68 4.49 14.67
N VAL A 28 2.94 4.30 13.58
CA VAL A 28 3.07 5.13 12.37
C VAL A 28 2.72 6.60 12.65
N CYS A 29 1.76 6.88 13.53
CA CYS A 29 1.45 8.26 13.94
C CYS A 29 2.62 8.89 14.71
N PHE A 30 3.34 8.11 15.53
CA PHE A 30 4.55 8.59 16.20
C PHE A 30 5.69 8.83 15.23
N ILE A 31 5.85 7.97 14.22
CA ILE A 31 6.80 8.20 13.11
C ILE A 31 6.46 9.50 12.38
N GLY A 32 5.18 9.74 12.05
CA GLY A 32 4.76 11.00 11.40
C GLY A 32 5.05 12.24 12.25
N LYS A 33 4.85 12.15 13.57
CA LYS A 33 5.23 13.22 14.51
C LYS A 33 6.74 13.44 14.55
N LEU A 34 7.53 12.37 14.55
CA LEU A 34 8.99 12.42 14.50
C LEU A 34 9.48 13.07 13.20
N ILE A 35 8.86 12.74 12.07
CA ILE A 35 9.14 13.37 10.77
C ILE A 35 8.86 14.87 10.84
N SER A 36 7.68 15.25 11.33
CA SER A 36 7.25 16.67 11.37
C SER A 36 8.13 17.53 12.29
N SER A 37 8.49 17.00 13.46
CA SER A 37 9.39 17.71 14.39
C SER A 37 10.81 17.81 13.84
N SER A 38 11.32 16.73 13.24
CA SER A 38 12.64 16.69 12.63
C SER A 38 12.73 17.59 11.40
N GLU A 39 11.70 17.65 10.56
CA GLU A 39 11.63 18.59 9.43
C GLU A 39 11.77 20.03 9.94
N THR A 40 10.96 20.39 10.94
CA THR A 40 10.96 21.75 11.50
C THR A 40 12.32 22.13 12.08
N PHE A 41 12.96 21.20 12.79
CA PHE A 41 14.29 21.42 13.37
C PHE A 41 15.37 21.54 12.30
N LEU A 42 15.45 20.58 11.37
CA LEU A 42 16.48 20.54 10.33
C LEU A 42 16.40 21.74 9.39
N ARG A 43 15.19 22.23 9.06
CA ARG A 43 15.02 23.46 8.28
C ARG A 43 15.53 24.73 8.98
N ARG A 44 15.70 24.71 10.30
CA ARG A 44 16.33 25.82 11.06
C ARG A 44 17.85 25.68 11.12
N CYS A 45 18.36 24.45 11.15
CA CYS A 45 19.79 24.18 11.27
C CYS A 45 20.54 24.25 9.94
N PHE A 46 19.89 23.95 8.82
CA PHE A 46 20.52 23.90 7.51
C PHE A 46 20.20 25.16 6.68
N PRO A 47 21.14 25.64 5.84
CA PRO A 47 20.90 26.80 5.00
C PRO A 47 19.85 26.49 3.92
N LYS A 48 19.00 27.48 3.60
CA LYS A 48 17.97 27.42 2.54
C LYS A 48 18.53 27.44 1.12
N THR A 49 19.55 26.63 0.87
CA THR A 49 20.18 26.42 -0.43
C THR A 49 19.78 25.04 -0.94
N LYS A 50 19.83 24.83 -2.26
CA LYS A 50 19.53 23.50 -2.86
C LYS A 50 20.32 22.37 -2.19
N ARG A 51 21.61 22.61 -1.89
CA ARG A 51 22.48 21.63 -1.24
C ARG A 51 22.14 21.46 0.25
N GLY A 52 21.86 22.55 0.97
CA GLY A 52 21.46 22.48 2.37
C GLY A 52 20.16 21.71 2.57
N GLU A 53 19.15 21.95 1.74
CA GLU A 53 17.88 21.23 1.74
C GLU A 53 18.06 19.73 1.43
N LEU A 54 18.89 19.36 0.45
CA LEU A 54 19.20 17.97 0.15
C LEU A 54 19.89 17.24 1.31
N ILE A 55 20.86 17.88 1.97
CA ILE A 55 21.55 17.31 3.12
C ILE A 55 20.59 17.19 4.30
N ALA A 56 19.76 18.20 4.57
CA ALA A 56 18.75 18.15 5.61
C ALA A 56 17.76 16.99 5.39
N GLY A 57 17.31 16.79 4.14
CA GLY A 57 16.51 15.64 3.75
C GLY A 57 17.21 14.29 3.97
N ALA A 58 18.50 14.18 3.65
CA ALA A 58 19.28 12.96 3.90
C ALA A 58 19.42 12.66 5.39
N VAL A 59 19.69 13.68 6.20
CA VAL A 59 19.78 13.57 7.66
C VAL A 59 18.43 13.16 8.25
N LEU A 60 17.33 13.73 7.76
CA LEU A 60 15.98 13.31 8.15
C LEU A 60 15.78 11.82 7.88
N CYS A 61 16.06 11.35 6.66
CA CYS A 61 15.87 9.95 6.29
C CYS A 61 16.68 9.00 7.17
N LEU A 62 17.97 9.30 7.35
CA LEU A 62 18.84 8.48 8.19
C LEU A 62 18.34 8.47 9.64
N PHE A 63 18.02 9.63 10.20
CA PHE A 63 17.61 9.74 11.59
C PHE A 63 16.29 9.01 11.86
N VAL A 64 15.26 9.28 11.07
CA VAL A 64 13.92 8.68 11.26
C VAL A 64 13.99 7.17 11.06
N ALA A 65 14.62 6.68 9.98
CA ALA A 65 14.77 5.25 9.75
C ALA A 65 15.55 4.56 10.89
N SER A 66 16.62 5.18 11.38
CA SER A 66 17.43 4.62 12.48
C SER A 66 16.62 4.50 13.77
N ILE A 67 15.89 5.55 14.15
CA ILE A 67 15.05 5.53 15.37
C ILE A 67 13.92 4.51 15.22
N SER A 68 13.27 4.46 14.05
CA SER A 68 12.19 3.51 13.76
C SER A 68 12.66 2.05 13.77
N GLY A 69 13.93 1.76 13.46
CA GLY A 69 14.50 0.41 13.63
C GLY A 69 14.99 0.12 15.05
N LEU A 70 15.63 1.10 15.69
CA LEU A 70 16.25 0.94 17.01
C LEU A 70 15.21 0.67 18.11
N ILE A 71 14.08 1.39 18.11
CA ILE A 71 13.05 1.23 19.13
C ILE A 71 12.49 -0.21 19.14
N PRO A 72 12.00 -0.78 18.02
CA PRO A 72 11.57 -2.18 17.97
C PRO A 72 12.67 -3.15 18.36
N PHE A 73 13.92 -2.91 17.94
CA PHE A 73 15.05 -3.77 18.28
C PHE A 73 15.26 -3.84 19.80
N VAL A 74 15.31 -2.69 20.48
CA VAL A 74 15.49 -2.61 21.93
C VAL A 74 14.31 -3.26 22.66
N LEU A 75 13.08 -2.98 22.24
CA LEU A 75 11.88 -3.56 22.85
C LEU A 75 11.85 -5.10 22.72
N LEU A 76 12.20 -5.64 21.55
CA LEU A 76 12.28 -7.09 21.34
C LEU A 76 13.43 -7.73 22.11
N TYR A 77 14.57 -7.02 22.23
CA TYR A 77 15.71 -7.49 23.02
C TYR A 77 15.35 -7.58 24.51
N ILE A 78 14.77 -6.51 25.08
CA ILE A 78 14.30 -6.48 26.46
C ILE A 78 13.23 -7.56 26.70
N ALA A 79 12.23 -7.67 25.82
CA ALA A 79 11.20 -8.70 25.93
C ALA A 79 11.79 -10.12 25.88
N GLY A 80 12.84 -10.32 25.07
CA GLY A 80 13.57 -11.58 24.97
C GLY A 80 14.36 -11.93 26.23
N ILE A 81 14.91 -10.94 26.93
CA ILE A 81 15.55 -11.13 28.24
C ILE A 81 14.52 -11.51 29.29
N ILE A 82 13.34 -10.89 29.27
CA ILE A 82 12.27 -11.15 30.26
C ILE A 82 11.73 -12.58 30.09
N HIS A 83 11.22 -12.93 28.91
CA HIS A 83 10.68 -14.27 28.65
C HIS A 83 10.45 -14.51 27.14
N PRO A 84 10.69 -15.73 26.62
CA PRO A 84 10.42 -16.05 25.21
C PRO A 84 8.98 -15.76 24.75
N MET A 85 7.98 -15.97 25.63
CA MET A 85 6.58 -15.62 25.33
C MET A 85 6.31 -14.12 25.34
N ALA A 86 7.01 -13.34 26.18
CA ALA A 86 6.88 -11.89 26.15
C ALA A 86 7.39 -11.34 24.82
N ARG A 87 8.54 -11.85 24.34
CA ARG A 87 9.04 -11.54 23.00
C ARG A 87 8.04 -11.92 21.91
N LEU A 88 7.48 -13.14 21.95
CA LEU A 88 6.46 -13.59 20.99
C LEU A 88 5.27 -12.61 20.92
N LEU A 89 4.73 -12.20 22.07
CA LEU A 89 3.59 -11.29 22.15
C LEU A 89 3.93 -9.90 21.57
N VAL A 90 5.07 -9.32 21.99
CA VAL A 90 5.53 -8.01 21.48
C VAL A 90 5.77 -8.07 19.97
N GLU A 91 6.44 -9.11 19.49
CA GLU A 91 6.72 -9.31 18.06
C GLU A 91 5.43 -9.47 17.24
N THR A 92 4.45 -10.19 17.78
CA THR A 92 3.12 -10.37 17.16
C THR A 92 2.39 -9.04 17.00
N VAL A 93 2.32 -8.24 18.07
CA VAL A 93 1.68 -6.91 18.06
C VAL A 93 2.37 -5.98 17.08
N MET A 94 3.71 -6.01 17.05
CA MET A 94 4.48 -5.20 16.10
C MET A 94 4.25 -5.60 14.64
N CYS A 95 4.20 -6.90 14.34
CA CYS A 95 3.89 -7.38 12.98
C CYS A 95 2.50 -6.92 12.53
N TYR A 96 1.52 -7.01 13.44
CA TYR A 96 0.16 -6.51 13.22
C TYR A 96 0.14 -5.01 12.86
N GLN A 97 0.83 -4.16 13.64
CA GLN A 97 0.85 -2.70 13.44
C GLN A 97 1.54 -2.21 12.16
N ILE A 98 2.25 -3.09 11.46
CA ILE A 98 2.96 -2.76 10.22
C ILE A 98 2.10 -3.02 8.99
N LEU A 99 1.18 -3.99 9.06
CA LEU A 99 0.34 -4.45 7.96
C LEU A 99 -0.97 -3.68 7.93
N ALA A 100 -1.47 -3.36 6.73
CA ALA A 100 -2.70 -2.57 6.55
C ALA A 100 -3.77 -3.32 5.72
N THR A 101 -3.79 -4.66 5.75
CA THR A 101 -4.64 -5.47 4.86
C THR A 101 -6.12 -5.20 5.11
N LYS A 102 -6.53 -5.20 6.38
CA LYS A 102 -7.94 -4.97 6.73
C LYS A 102 -8.29 -3.50 6.62
N SER A 103 -7.42 -2.61 7.08
CA SER A 103 -7.63 -1.15 7.04
C SER A 103 -7.87 -0.65 5.62
N LEU A 104 -7.02 -1.06 4.66
CA LEU A 104 -7.16 -0.63 3.26
C LEU A 104 -8.52 -1.03 2.65
N ARG A 105 -9.00 -2.23 2.97
CA ARG A 105 -10.34 -2.67 2.57
C ARG A 105 -11.44 -1.92 3.31
N VAL A 106 -11.28 -1.64 4.61
CA VAL A 106 -12.28 -0.88 5.39
C VAL A 106 -12.45 0.52 4.82
N GLU A 107 -11.35 1.24 4.59
CA GLU A 107 -11.40 2.62 4.10
C GLU A 107 -11.93 2.71 2.66
N SER A 108 -11.48 1.84 1.75
CA SER A 108 -12.02 1.80 0.38
C SER A 108 -13.51 1.44 0.35
N MET A 109 -13.98 0.60 1.27
CA MET A 109 -15.41 0.27 1.38
C MET A 109 -16.25 1.41 1.96
N LYS A 110 -15.67 2.41 2.65
CA LYS A 110 -16.40 3.64 3.00
C LYS A 110 -16.75 4.42 1.72
N VAL A 111 -15.81 4.56 0.79
CA VAL A 111 -16.06 5.17 -0.53
C VAL A 111 -17.13 4.41 -1.31
N TYR A 112 -17.02 3.08 -1.37
CA TYR A 112 -18.03 2.22 -2.01
C TYR A 112 -19.44 2.46 -1.46
N ARG A 113 -19.60 2.52 -0.13
CA ARG A 113 -20.91 2.69 0.51
C ARG A 113 -21.53 4.03 0.18
N GLU A 114 -20.76 5.12 0.20
CA GLU A 114 -21.29 6.45 -0.14
C GLU A 114 -21.67 6.54 -1.63
N LEU A 115 -20.93 5.87 -2.52
CA LEU A 115 -21.29 5.77 -3.94
C LEU A 115 -22.59 4.98 -4.15
N GLU A 116 -22.80 3.87 -3.44
CA GLU A 116 -24.06 3.11 -3.52
C GLU A 116 -25.25 3.86 -2.91
N ASN A 117 -24.98 4.80 -1.99
CA ASN A 117 -25.97 5.73 -1.45
C ASN A 117 -26.22 6.95 -2.36
N GLU A 118 -25.57 7.01 -3.52
CA GLU A 118 -25.60 8.15 -4.47
C GLU A 118 -25.14 9.49 -3.86
N ASP A 119 -24.39 9.47 -2.74
CA ASP A 119 -23.87 10.66 -2.05
C ASP A 119 -22.43 10.98 -2.52
N ILE A 120 -22.34 11.64 -3.69
CA ILE A 120 -21.06 12.00 -4.31
C ILE A 120 -20.21 12.90 -3.41
N VAL A 121 -20.83 13.80 -2.63
CA VAL A 121 -20.09 14.74 -1.76
C VAL A 121 -19.41 13.96 -0.64
N LYS A 122 -20.13 13.06 0.04
CA LYS A 122 -19.51 12.19 1.05
C LYS A 122 -18.52 11.21 0.43
N ALA A 123 -18.78 10.69 -0.77
CA ALA A 123 -17.83 9.81 -1.46
C ALA A 123 -16.50 10.52 -1.75
N ARG A 124 -16.52 11.78 -2.20
CA ARG A 124 -15.30 12.61 -2.38
C ARG A 124 -14.56 12.85 -1.07
N TYR A 125 -15.30 13.10 0.01
CA TYR A 125 -14.72 13.26 1.34
C TYR A 125 -14.04 11.97 1.81
N GLN A 126 -14.73 10.83 1.75
CA GLN A 126 -14.14 9.54 2.13
C GLN A 126 -12.93 9.19 1.26
N LEU A 127 -12.99 9.50 -0.04
CA LEU A 127 -11.85 9.31 -0.93
C LEU A 127 -10.66 10.19 -0.53
N SER A 128 -10.88 11.45 -0.15
CA SER A 128 -9.81 12.38 0.27
C SER A 128 -9.02 11.88 1.48
N MET A 129 -9.62 11.00 2.29
CA MET A 129 -8.95 10.39 3.44
C MET A 129 -7.92 9.31 3.05
N ILE A 130 -7.97 8.80 1.81
CA ILE A 130 -7.11 7.71 1.33
C ILE A 130 -6.30 8.06 0.08
N VAL A 131 -6.43 9.27 -0.45
CA VAL A 131 -5.67 9.74 -1.61
C VAL A 131 -4.95 11.06 -1.33
N GLY A 132 -3.77 11.23 -1.92
CA GLY A 132 -3.02 12.48 -1.84
C GLY A 132 -3.37 13.54 -2.91
N ARG A 133 -4.45 13.35 -3.68
CA ARG A 133 -4.86 14.26 -4.77
C ARG A 133 -6.14 15.02 -4.42
N ASP A 134 -6.42 16.08 -5.17
CA ASP A 134 -7.66 16.84 -5.02
C ASP A 134 -8.87 15.99 -5.46
N THR A 135 -9.91 15.90 -4.63
CA THR A 135 -11.10 15.08 -4.91
C THR A 135 -12.36 15.87 -5.21
N GLU A 136 -12.38 17.18 -4.93
CA GLU A 136 -13.59 18.02 -4.93
C GLU A 136 -14.29 18.07 -6.30
N SER A 137 -13.53 18.01 -7.39
CA SER A 137 -14.04 18.09 -8.76
C SER A 137 -14.21 16.74 -9.45
N LEU A 138 -13.91 15.62 -8.78
CA LEU A 138 -13.96 14.29 -9.40
C LEU A 138 -15.40 13.89 -9.73
N THR A 139 -15.61 13.43 -10.96
CA THR A 139 -16.85 12.73 -11.35
C THR A 139 -16.99 11.42 -10.58
N GLU A 140 -18.19 10.83 -10.55
CA GLU A 140 -18.39 9.49 -9.97
C GLU A 140 -17.39 8.46 -10.52
N GLU A 141 -17.18 8.46 -11.84
CA GLU A 141 -16.19 7.62 -12.51
C GLU A 141 -14.77 7.89 -12.01
N GLY A 142 -14.41 9.16 -11.82
CA GLY A 142 -13.13 9.57 -11.24
C GLY A 142 -12.95 9.10 -9.81
N ILE A 143 -14.02 9.09 -9.00
CA ILE A 143 -13.98 8.59 -7.62
C ILE A 143 -13.76 7.08 -7.59
N ILE A 144 -14.49 6.33 -8.42
CA ILE A 144 -14.36 4.86 -8.51
C ILE A 144 -12.94 4.50 -8.98
N LYS A 145 -12.46 5.15 -10.04
CA LYS A 145 -11.12 4.93 -10.59
C LYS A 145 -10.06 5.20 -9.53
N ALA A 146 -10.20 6.33 -8.83
CA ALA A 146 -9.29 6.69 -7.76
C ALA A 146 -9.25 5.69 -6.62
N ALA A 147 -10.41 5.20 -6.17
CA ALA A 147 -10.47 4.19 -5.13
C ALA A 147 -9.81 2.87 -5.58
N VAL A 148 -10.00 2.44 -6.83
CA VAL A 148 -9.38 1.23 -7.37
C VAL A 148 -7.86 1.39 -7.50
N GLU A 149 -7.38 2.53 -8.01
CA GLU A 149 -5.95 2.89 -8.05
C GLU A 149 -5.33 2.80 -6.66
N THR A 150 -5.96 3.44 -5.67
CA THR A 150 -5.49 3.42 -4.27
C THR A 150 -5.40 2.01 -3.71
N VAL A 151 -6.40 1.16 -3.94
CA VAL A 151 -6.35 -0.24 -3.49
C VAL A 151 -5.24 -1.00 -4.20
N ALA A 152 -5.06 -0.81 -5.50
CA ALA A 152 -4.02 -1.50 -6.28
C ALA A 152 -2.60 -1.08 -5.86
N GLU A 153 -2.33 0.21 -5.77
CA GLU A 153 -1.05 0.77 -5.35
C GLU A 153 -0.73 0.37 -3.90
N ASN A 154 -1.64 0.61 -2.96
CA ASN A 154 -1.38 0.33 -1.53
C ASN A 154 -1.40 -1.17 -1.19
N THR A 155 -1.86 -2.04 -2.10
CA THR A 155 -1.63 -3.48 -1.95
C THR A 155 -0.12 -3.78 -1.98
N SER A 156 0.65 -3.11 -2.84
CA SER A 156 2.11 -3.19 -2.80
C SER A 156 2.65 -2.58 -1.51
N ASP A 157 2.39 -1.28 -1.32
CA ASP A 157 3.19 -0.48 -0.39
C ASP A 157 2.78 -0.66 1.07
N GLY A 158 1.50 -0.94 1.31
CA GLY A 158 0.90 -1.08 2.63
C GLY A 158 0.76 -2.52 3.12
N ILE A 159 0.96 -3.52 2.24
CA ILE A 159 0.74 -4.94 2.58
C ILE A 159 1.93 -5.80 2.15
N ILE A 160 2.17 -5.95 0.84
CA ILE A 160 3.15 -6.92 0.33
C ILE A 160 4.58 -6.51 0.68
N ALA A 161 4.96 -5.25 0.45
CA ALA A 161 6.28 -4.76 0.80
C ALA A 161 6.57 -4.86 2.32
N PRO A 162 5.71 -4.37 3.23
CA PRO A 162 5.92 -4.60 4.65
C PRO A 162 5.98 -6.07 5.03
N MET A 163 5.14 -6.93 4.41
CA MET A 163 5.14 -8.37 4.67
C MET A 163 6.48 -9.03 4.27
N LEU A 164 7.09 -8.62 3.16
CA LEU A 164 8.41 -9.08 2.74
C LEU A 164 9.50 -8.63 3.71
N TYR A 165 9.50 -7.37 4.14
CA TYR A 165 10.47 -6.86 5.12
C TYR A 165 10.33 -7.52 6.50
N LEU A 166 9.09 -7.76 6.95
CA LEU A 166 8.79 -8.54 8.15
C LEU A 166 9.30 -9.99 8.02
N ALA A 167 9.15 -10.61 6.86
CA ALA A 167 9.66 -11.95 6.63
C ALA A 167 11.19 -12.00 6.72
N LEU A 168 11.88 -11.01 6.12
CA LEU A 168 13.34 -10.93 6.05
C LEU A 168 14.02 -10.59 7.37
N GLY A 169 13.52 -9.60 8.11
CA GLY A 169 14.19 -9.10 9.32
C GLY A 169 13.27 -8.81 10.50
N GLY A 170 12.05 -9.35 10.47
CA GLY A 170 11.07 -9.16 11.53
C GLY A 170 10.61 -7.71 11.66
N PRO A 171 10.05 -7.34 12.82
CA PRO A 171 9.56 -5.98 13.05
C PRO A 171 10.56 -4.86 12.82
N VAL A 172 11.87 -5.11 13.06
CA VAL A 172 12.90 -4.07 12.90
C VAL A 172 12.94 -3.58 11.44
N LEU A 173 13.07 -4.50 10.47
CA LEU A 173 13.04 -4.11 9.06
C LEU A 173 11.66 -3.62 8.62
N GLY A 174 10.58 -4.19 9.15
CA GLY A 174 9.23 -3.74 8.85
C GLY A 174 8.97 -2.28 9.27
N PHE A 175 9.43 -1.86 10.46
CA PHE A 175 9.32 -0.47 10.90
C PHE A 175 10.25 0.48 10.16
N ILE A 176 11.47 0.05 9.79
CA ILE A 176 12.36 0.84 8.93
C ILE A 176 11.68 1.11 7.58
N TYR A 177 11.15 0.06 6.93
CA TYR A 177 10.42 0.20 5.69
C TYR A 177 9.22 1.13 5.85
N LYS A 178 8.39 0.92 6.89
CA LYS A 178 7.20 1.76 7.12
C LYS A 178 7.58 3.22 7.36
N ALA A 179 8.70 3.48 8.02
CA ALA A 179 9.21 4.84 8.20
C ALA A 179 9.63 5.50 6.88
N ILE A 180 10.32 4.77 6.00
CA ILE A 180 10.68 5.25 4.66
C ILE A 180 9.43 5.60 3.85
N ASN A 181 8.46 4.68 3.81
CA ASN A 181 7.20 4.88 3.09
C ASN A 181 6.35 6.03 3.67
N THR A 182 6.38 6.22 4.99
CA THR A 182 5.71 7.35 5.65
C THR A 182 6.40 8.68 5.30
N MET A 183 7.74 8.71 5.21
CA MET A 183 8.45 9.91 4.77
C MET A 183 8.11 10.27 3.32
N ASP A 184 7.97 9.30 2.41
CA ASP A 184 7.55 9.56 1.04
C ASP A 184 6.19 10.28 1.00
N SER A 185 5.19 9.70 1.68
CA SER A 185 3.84 10.27 1.76
C SER A 185 3.75 11.64 2.43
N MET A 186 4.73 12.03 3.26
CA MET A 186 4.70 13.28 4.03
C MET A 186 5.56 14.38 3.44
N VAL A 187 6.74 14.06 2.90
CA VAL A 187 7.73 15.06 2.50
C VAL A 187 8.20 14.93 1.06
N ALA A 188 7.75 13.96 0.25
CA ALA A 188 8.25 13.76 -1.12
C ALA A 188 7.45 14.46 -2.23
N TYR A 189 6.53 15.37 -1.89
CA TYR A 189 5.74 16.11 -2.89
C TYR A 189 6.62 16.96 -3.82
N LYS A 190 6.30 16.95 -5.12
CA LYS A 190 6.97 17.80 -6.12
C LYS A 190 6.42 19.22 -6.10
N ASN A 191 6.67 19.94 -5.01
CA ASN A 191 6.31 21.35 -4.84
C ASN A 191 7.51 22.18 -4.36
N GLU A 192 7.37 23.50 -4.30
CA GLU A 192 8.46 24.41 -3.93
C GLU A 192 9.06 24.10 -2.55
N ARG A 193 8.23 23.64 -1.60
CA ARG A 193 8.65 23.29 -0.24
C ARG A 193 9.52 22.03 -0.19
N TYR A 194 9.22 21.03 -1.02
CA TYR A 194 9.76 19.68 -0.88
C TYR A 194 10.65 19.21 -2.05
N LEU A 195 10.76 19.99 -3.14
CA LEU A 195 11.52 19.61 -4.34
C LEU A 195 12.98 19.13 -4.08
N TYR A 196 13.64 19.73 -3.10
CA TYR A 196 15.00 19.37 -2.69
C TYR A 196 15.03 18.61 -1.36
N PHE A 197 14.31 19.09 -0.35
CA PHE A 197 14.23 18.46 0.97
C PHE A 197 13.71 17.02 0.91
N GLY A 198 12.62 16.80 0.18
CA GLY A 198 11.95 15.51 0.05
C GLY A 198 12.63 14.51 -0.88
N ARG A 199 13.61 14.96 -1.67
CA ARG A 199 14.14 14.17 -2.78
C ARG A 199 14.80 12.87 -2.34
N VAL A 200 15.49 12.89 -1.20
CA VAL A 200 16.15 11.69 -0.68
C VAL A 200 15.11 10.68 -0.21
N ALA A 201 14.05 11.14 0.48
CA ALA A 201 12.94 10.28 0.90
C ALA A 201 12.28 9.61 -0.32
N ALA A 202 11.96 10.38 -1.36
CA ALA A 202 11.37 9.87 -2.59
C ALA A 202 12.22 8.79 -3.26
N ARG A 203 13.54 9.04 -3.38
CA ARG A 203 14.47 8.09 -4.00
C ARG A 203 14.71 6.86 -3.14
N LEU A 204 14.72 7.02 -1.82
CA LEU A 204 14.88 5.91 -0.91
C LEU A 204 13.66 4.99 -0.96
N ASP A 205 12.44 5.56 -0.96
CA ASP A 205 11.20 4.79 -1.16
C ASP A 205 11.21 4.05 -2.51
N ASP A 206 11.54 4.76 -3.60
CA ASP A 206 11.67 4.15 -4.93
C ASP A 206 12.57 2.90 -4.92
N VAL A 207 13.69 2.96 -4.20
CA VAL A 207 14.67 1.86 -4.10
C VAL A 207 14.14 0.70 -3.26
N VAL A 208 13.59 0.97 -2.07
CA VAL A 208 13.11 -0.11 -1.18
C VAL A 208 11.85 -0.78 -1.74
N ASN A 209 11.02 -0.04 -2.48
CA ASN A 209 9.83 -0.58 -3.14
C ASN A 209 10.10 -1.18 -4.52
N PHE A 210 11.32 -1.07 -5.05
CA PHE A 210 11.63 -1.58 -6.38
C PHE A 210 11.33 -3.08 -6.51
N ILE A 211 11.91 -3.93 -5.66
CA ILE A 211 11.66 -5.38 -5.71
C ILE A 211 10.23 -5.73 -5.25
N PRO A 212 9.74 -5.21 -4.09
CA PRO A 212 8.39 -5.51 -3.61
C PRO A 212 7.28 -5.21 -4.60
N SER A 213 7.32 -4.09 -5.32
CA SER A 213 6.27 -3.73 -6.29
C SER A 213 6.17 -4.71 -7.46
N ARG A 214 7.29 -5.24 -7.96
CA ARG A 214 7.27 -6.29 -9.01
C ARG A 214 6.71 -7.60 -8.46
N ILE A 215 7.13 -8.00 -7.27
CA ILE A 215 6.59 -9.20 -6.61
C ILE A 215 5.07 -9.04 -6.43
N SER A 216 4.63 -7.87 -5.95
CA SER A 216 3.21 -7.53 -5.77
C SER A 216 2.41 -7.67 -7.07
N ALA A 217 2.94 -7.15 -8.18
CA ALA A 217 2.28 -7.27 -9.48
C ALA A 217 2.16 -8.73 -9.95
N LEU A 218 3.22 -9.54 -9.77
CA LEU A 218 3.18 -10.97 -10.11
C LEU A 218 2.17 -11.72 -9.25
N LEU A 219 2.14 -11.45 -7.94
CA LEU A 219 1.15 -12.02 -7.03
C LEU A 219 -0.28 -11.59 -7.38
N MET A 220 -0.48 -10.36 -7.87
CA MET A 220 -1.78 -9.87 -8.32
C MET A 220 -2.23 -10.50 -9.63
N ILE A 221 -1.30 -10.74 -10.56
CA ILE A 221 -1.57 -11.52 -11.78
C ILE A 221 -2.02 -12.94 -11.40
N LEU A 222 -1.27 -13.62 -10.51
CA LEU A 222 -1.65 -14.95 -10.03
C LEU A 222 -3.00 -14.94 -9.30
N ALA A 223 -3.23 -13.96 -8.42
CA ALA A 223 -4.50 -13.76 -7.74
C ALA A 223 -5.67 -13.64 -8.72
N SER A 224 -5.50 -12.87 -9.79
CA SER A 224 -6.53 -12.72 -10.82
C SER A 224 -6.86 -14.05 -11.52
N GLY A 225 -5.87 -14.93 -11.73
CA GLY A 225 -6.08 -16.28 -12.28
C GLY A 225 -6.85 -17.20 -11.33
N ILE A 226 -6.52 -17.16 -10.04
CA ILE A 226 -7.26 -17.89 -9.00
C ILE A 226 -8.72 -17.41 -8.96
N CYS A 227 -8.93 -16.10 -8.97
CA CYS A 227 -10.27 -15.52 -9.02
C CYS A 227 -11.00 -15.91 -10.31
N GLU A 228 -10.35 -15.85 -11.47
CA GLU A 228 -10.95 -16.26 -12.75
C GLU A 228 -11.44 -17.71 -12.73
N VAL A 229 -10.61 -18.64 -12.23
CA VAL A 229 -10.97 -20.07 -12.10
C VAL A 229 -12.10 -20.26 -11.08
N TYR A 230 -12.00 -19.63 -9.91
CA TYR A 230 -13.01 -19.71 -8.86
C TYR A 230 -14.39 -19.27 -9.38
N TYR A 231 -14.46 -18.11 -10.05
CA TYR A 231 -15.71 -17.64 -10.64
C TYR A 231 -16.20 -18.57 -11.77
N SER A 232 -15.31 -19.13 -12.59
CA SER A 232 -15.69 -20.07 -13.64
C SER A 232 -16.32 -21.37 -13.10
N ILE A 233 -15.86 -21.86 -11.95
CA ILE A 233 -16.35 -23.11 -11.34
C ILE A 233 -17.61 -22.86 -10.51
N PHE A 234 -17.60 -21.85 -9.64
CA PHE A 234 -18.63 -21.67 -8.62
C PHE A 234 -19.75 -20.70 -9.02
N SER A 235 -19.50 -19.76 -9.96
CA SER A 235 -20.52 -18.79 -10.36
C SER A 235 -21.62 -19.38 -11.26
N LYS A 236 -21.43 -20.60 -11.82
CA LYS A 236 -22.48 -21.32 -12.55
C LYS A 236 -23.69 -21.69 -11.68
N LYS A 237 -23.56 -21.68 -10.34
CA LYS A 237 -24.64 -22.04 -9.41
C LYS A 237 -25.50 -20.87 -8.91
N ASN A 238 -25.07 -19.62 -9.08
CA ASN A 238 -25.88 -18.47 -8.69
C ASN A 238 -26.70 -17.94 -9.88
N LEU A 239 -27.92 -18.45 -9.97
CA LEU A 239 -29.02 -18.04 -10.86
C LEU A 239 -29.45 -16.55 -10.70
N LEU A 240 -28.74 -15.78 -9.87
CA LEU A 240 -28.98 -14.36 -9.55
C LEU A 240 -27.92 -13.41 -10.12
N SER A 241 -26.82 -13.90 -10.70
CA SER A 241 -25.94 -13.05 -11.51
C SER A 241 -26.47 -13.03 -12.94
N SER A 242 -27.08 -11.91 -13.30
CA SER A 242 -27.48 -11.59 -14.68
C SER A 242 -26.37 -12.00 -15.65
N LYS A 243 -26.72 -12.77 -16.68
CA LYS A 243 -25.86 -13.20 -17.80
C LYS A 243 -25.04 -12.06 -18.45
N LYS A 244 -25.36 -10.80 -18.16
CA LYS A 244 -24.69 -9.60 -18.68
C LYS A 244 -23.39 -9.21 -17.97
N ASP A 245 -23.12 -9.73 -16.78
CA ASP A 245 -22.01 -9.24 -15.95
C ASP A 245 -20.63 -9.81 -16.33
N GLY A 246 -20.55 -10.86 -17.16
CA GLY A 246 -19.30 -11.30 -17.77
C GLY A 246 -18.21 -11.82 -16.82
N LYS A 247 -17.09 -12.29 -17.38
CA LYS A 247 -15.88 -12.63 -16.60
C LYS A 247 -15.20 -11.33 -16.15
N PHE A 248 -15.13 -11.09 -14.85
CA PHE A 248 -14.53 -9.87 -14.29
C PHE A 248 -13.02 -9.92 -14.10
N TYR A 249 -12.43 -11.12 -14.02
CA TYR A 249 -10.99 -11.30 -13.84
C TYR A 249 -10.40 -11.97 -15.08
N SER A 250 -9.22 -11.51 -15.52
CA SER A 250 -8.46 -12.14 -16.59
C SER A 250 -6.96 -12.11 -16.30
N MET A 251 -6.39 -13.29 -16.00
CA MET A 251 -4.94 -13.42 -15.77
C MET A 251 -4.13 -13.05 -17.01
N LYS A 252 -4.62 -13.45 -18.19
CA LYS A 252 -3.96 -13.15 -19.47
C LYS A 252 -3.86 -11.64 -19.69
N ARG A 253 -4.96 -10.91 -19.48
CA ARG A 253 -4.96 -9.44 -19.62
C ARG A 253 -4.15 -8.75 -18.54
N ALA A 254 -4.22 -9.22 -17.29
CA ALA A 254 -3.37 -8.72 -16.21
C ALA A 254 -1.89 -8.77 -16.59
N ALA A 255 -1.42 -9.91 -17.12
CA ALA A 255 -0.04 -10.05 -17.58
C ALA A 255 0.28 -9.17 -18.80
N GLN A 256 -0.63 -9.10 -19.79
CA GLN A 256 -0.43 -8.28 -21.00
C GLN A 256 -0.31 -6.79 -20.66
N ILE A 257 -1.22 -6.27 -19.84
CA ILE A 257 -1.24 -4.85 -19.45
C ILE A 257 -0.10 -4.54 -18.50
N PHE A 258 0.24 -5.43 -17.57
CA PHE A 258 1.44 -5.30 -16.74
C PHE A 258 2.69 -5.13 -17.60
N LEU A 259 2.92 -6.01 -18.60
CA LEU A 259 4.11 -5.90 -19.45
C LEU A 259 4.13 -4.61 -20.27
N ARG A 260 2.97 -4.13 -20.71
CA ARG A 260 2.83 -2.95 -21.56
C ARG A 260 2.97 -1.64 -20.77
N ASP A 261 2.28 -1.52 -19.64
CA ASP A 261 2.00 -0.25 -18.98
C ASP A 261 2.70 -0.08 -17.61
N ARG A 262 3.48 -1.06 -17.12
CA ARG A 262 4.18 -1.00 -15.81
C ARG A 262 5.17 0.16 -15.62
N TYR A 263 5.39 0.98 -16.65
CA TYR A 263 6.24 2.17 -16.59
C TYR A 263 5.48 3.48 -16.85
N HIS A 264 4.15 3.44 -17.01
CA HIS A 264 3.29 4.61 -17.22
C HIS A 264 2.99 5.38 -15.91
N HIS A 265 4.00 5.59 -15.07
CA HIS A 265 3.88 6.41 -13.86
C HIS A 265 5.21 7.09 -13.55
N ALA A 266 5.14 8.23 -12.85
CA ALA A 266 6.34 8.99 -12.48
C ALA A 266 7.21 8.24 -11.45
N SER A 267 6.57 7.45 -10.57
CA SER A 267 7.25 6.48 -9.72
C SER A 267 7.48 5.18 -10.50
N PRO A 268 8.67 4.56 -10.42
CA PRO A 268 8.96 3.27 -11.04
C PRO A 268 8.19 2.09 -10.43
N ASN A 269 7.42 2.32 -9.35
CA ASN A 269 6.80 1.30 -8.52
C ASN A 269 5.26 1.30 -8.60
N SER A 270 4.60 2.46 -8.57
CA SER A 270 3.13 2.53 -8.51
C SER A 270 2.44 1.79 -9.67
N ALA A 271 2.90 2.00 -10.91
CA ALA A 271 2.29 1.40 -12.09
C ALA A 271 2.35 -0.13 -12.12
N GLN A 272 3.21 -0.78 -11.32
CA GLN A 272 3.37 -2.24 -11.37
C GLN A 272 2.06 -2.94 -10.99
N THR A 273 1.47 -2.61 -9.83
CA THR A 273 0.21 -3.21 -9.38
C THR A 273 -1.00 -2.57 -10.02
N GLU A 274 -0.97 -1.28 -10.33
CA GLU A 274 -2.06 -0.62 -11.08
C GLU A 274 -2.26 -1.25 -12.45
N ALA A 275 -1.19 -1.53 -13.21
CA ALA A 275 -1.28 -2.18 -14.52
C ALA A 275 -1.81 -3.62 -14.42
N ALA A 276 -1.34 -4.38 -13.42
CA ALA A 276 -1.86 -5.72 -13.16
C ALA A 276 -3.35 -5.69 -12.81
N CYS A 277 -3.78 -4.75 -11.96
CA CYS A 277 -5.18 -4.57 -11.56
C CYS A 277 -6.07 -4.14 -12.74
N ALA A 278 -5.65 -3.13 -13.49
CA ALA A 278 -6.36 -2.61 -14.67
C ALA A 278 -6.58 -3.72 -15.71
N GLY A 279 -5.53 -4.47 -16.03
CA GLY A 279 -5.63 -5.62 -16.92
C GLY A 279 -6.48 -6.75 -16.37
N ALA A 280 -6.36 -7.08 -15.09
CA ALA A 280 -7.18 -8.09 -14.45
C ALA A 280 -8.66 -7.77 -14.55
N LEU A 281 -9.04 -6.51 -14.31
CA LEU A 281 -10.44 -6.06 -14.27
C LEU A 281 -10.99 -5.63 -15.64
N GLY A 282 -10.12 -5.45 -16.64
CA GLY A 282 -10.49 -4.97 -17.98
C GLY A 282 -10.96 -3.51 -17.97
N ILE A 283 -10.34 -2.68 -17.13
CA ILE A 283 -10.64 -1.26 -16.94
C ILE A 283 -9.41 -0.42 -17.28
N GLN A 284 -9.64 0.88 -17.48
CA GLN A 284 -8.58 1.86 -17.64
C GLN A 284 -8.46 2.70 -16.36
N LEU A 285 -7.26 2.73 -15.79
CA LEU A 285 -6.86 3.54 -14.63
C LEU A 285 -5.96 4.69 -15.09
N ALA A 286 -5.52 5.50 -14.14
CA ALA A 286 -4.77 6.72 -14.30
C ALA A 286 -5.47 7.73 -15.24
N GLY A 287 -4.67 8.62 -15.81
CA GLY A 287 -5.11 9.80 -16.54
C GLY A 287 -4.95 11.09 -15.72
N ASP A 288 -5.36 12.20 -16.34
CA ASP A 288 -5.24 13.55 -15.80
C ASP A 288 -5.76 13.66 -14.35
N ALA A 289 -4.92 14.21 -13.48
CA ALA A 289 -5.23 14.40 -12.07
C ALA A 289 -4.81 15.79 -11.58
N TYR A 290 -5.59 16.38 -10.68
CA TYR A 290 -5.25 17.65 -10.05
C TYR A 290 -4.59 17.40 -8.68
N TYR A 291 -3.49 18.11 -8.42
CA TYR A 291 -2.81 18.13 -7.13
C TYR A 291 -2.59 19.58 -6.72
N HIS A 292 -3.16 19.99 -5.58
CA HIS A 292 -3.06 21.36 -5.07
C HIS A 292 -3.44 22.43 -6.12
N GLY A 293 -4.49 22.14 -6.90
CA GLY A 293 -5.00 23.02 -7.97
C GLY A 293 -4.21 22.96 -9.29
N VAL A 294 -3.14 22.17 -9.39
CA VAL A 294 -2.33 22.04 -10.61
C VAL A 294 -2.69 20.76 -11.36
N LEU A 295 -2.96 20.87 -12.67
CA LEU A 295 -3.19 19.72 -13.54
C LEU A 295 -1.89 18.97 -13.83
N HIS A 296 -1.84 17.70 -13.44
CA HIS A 296 -0.78 16.76 -13.78
C HIS A 296 -1.30 15.79 -14.84
N LYS A 297 -0.74 15.89 -16.05
CA LYS A 297 -0.99 14.91 -17.11
C LYS A 297 -0.30 13.59 -16.76
N LYS A 298 -1.08 12.51 -16.70
CA LYS A 298 -0.57 11.15 -16.53
C LYS A 298 -0.96 10.30 -17.72
N GLU A 299 -0.08 9.38 -18.10
CA GLU A 299 -0.42 8.35 -19.06
C GLU A 299 -1.51 7.44 -18.48
N PHE A 300 -2.38 6.92 -19.34
CA PHE A 300 -3.37 5.95 -18.93
C PHE A 300 -2.73 4.57 -18.73
N ILE A 301 -3.30 3.81 -17.81
CA ILE A 301 -2.89 2.44 -17.50
C ILE A 301 -4.06 1.50 -17.80
N GLY A 302 -3.86 0.50 -18.65
CA GLY A 302 -4.90 -0.44 -19.06
C GLY A 302 -5.78 0.03 -20.22
N ASP A 303 -6.73 -0.82 -20.57
CA ASP A 303 -7.65 -0.64 -21.70
C ASP A 303 -9.09 -0.49 -21.20
N SER A 304 -9.85 0.42 -21.78
CA SER A 304 -11.29 0.60 -21.48
C SER A 304 -12.16 -0.49 -22.13
N VAL A 305 -11.84 -1.76 -21.89
CA VAL A 305 -12.60 -2.90 -22.45
C VAL A 305 -14.04 -2.90 -21.96
N ARG A 306 -14.25 -2.45 -20.73
CA ARG A 306 -15.56 -2.11 -20.18
C ARG A 306 -15.46 -0.83 -19.37
N LYS A 307 -16.62 -0.19 -19.15
CA LYS A 307 -16.72 0.92 -18.22
C LYS A 307 -16.44 0.44 -16.79
N ILE A 308 -15.76 1.29 -16.02
CA ILE A 308 -15.56 1.07 -14.59
C ILE A 308 -16.89 1.23 -13.85
N HIS A 309 -17.08 0.45 -12.78
CA HIS A 309 -18.32 0.41 -12.00
C HIS A 309 -17.96 0.36 -10.52
N THR A 310 -18.80 0.89 -9.63
CA THR A 310 -18.61 0.92 -8.16
C THR A 310 -18.15 -0.42 -7.56
N LYS A 311 -18.75 -1.55 -7.98
CA LYS A 311 -18.31 -2.93 -7.67
C LYS A 311 -16.83 -3.25 -7.97
N ASP A 312 -16.13 -2.49 -8.80
CA ASP A 312 -14.70 -2.65 -9.04
C ASP A 312 -13.86 -2.36 -7.80
N ILE A 313 -14.33 -1.52 -6.88
CA ILE A 313 -13.70 -1.33 -5.57
C ILE A 313 -13.71 -2.66 -4.79
N ILE A 314 -14.82 -3.39 -4.82
CA ILE A 314 -14.92 -4.72 -4.20
C ILE A 314 -13.99 -5.70 -4.92
N ARG A 315 -13.95 -5.68 -6.26
CA ARG A 315 -13.11 -6.60 -7.03
C ARG A 315 -11.62 -6.36 -6.81
N ALA A 316 -11.20 -5.10 -6.71
CA ALA A 316 -9.83 -4.73 -6.34
C ALA A 316 -9.50 -5.21 -4.92
N ASN A 317 -10.43 -5.08 -3.97
CA ASN A 317 -10.29 -5.63 -2.61
C ASN A 317 -10.17 -7.16 -2.57
N VAL A 318 -10.81 -7.88 -3.50
CA VAL A 318 -10.62 -9.34 -3.63
C VAL A 318 -9.20 -9.65 -4.11
N LEU A 319 -8.70 -8.94 -5.12
CA LEU A 319 -7.32 -9.10 -5.58
C LEU A 319 -6.32 -8.80 -4.46
N LEU A 320 -6.53 -7.73 -3.70
CA LEU A 320 -5.76 -7.38 -2.50
C LEU A 320 -5.66 -8.57 -1.54
N TYR A 321 -6.79 -9.16 -1.12
CA TYR A 321 -6.76 -10.25 -0.15
C TYR A 321 -6.07 -11.49 -0.70
N VAL A 322 -6.39 -11.91 -1.92
CA VAL A 322 -5.77 -13.10 -2.53
C VAL A 322 -4.27 -12.89 -2.69
N SER A 323 -3.82 -11.71 -3.12
CA SER A 323 -2.39 -11.38 -3.19
C SER A 323 -1.72 -11.38 -1.81
N ALA A 324 -2.36 -10.84 -0.78
CA ALA A 324 -1.85 -10.86 0.58
C ALA A 324 -1.67 -12.28 1.12
N PHE A 325 -2.66 -13.16 0.92
CA PHE A 325 -2.54 -14.57 1.31
C PHE A 325 -1.46 -15.31 0.52
N LEU A 326 -1.34 -15.08 -0.79
CA LEU A 326 -0.27 -15.67 -1.60
C LEU A 326 1.11 -15.22 -1.11
N CYS A 327 1.29 -13.94 -0.79
CA CYS A 327 2.53 -13.42 -0.22
C CYS A 327 2.82 -14.05 1.14
N MET A 328 1.80 -14.16 2.00
CA MET A 328 1.96 -14.76 3.32
C MET A 328 2.42 -16.21 3.20
N SER A 329 1.80 -16.99 2.32
CA SER A 329 2.21 -18.37 2.03
C SER A 329 3.64 -18.44 1.50
N LEU A 330 4.01 -17.56 0.56
CA LEU A 330 5.37 -17.49 0.01
C LEU A 330 6.40 -17.20 1.11
N CYS A 331 6.13 -16.19 1.95
CA CYS A 331 7.00 -15.82 3.07
C CYS A 331 7.13 -16.94 4.09
N LEU A 332 6.04 -17.64 4.41
CA LEU A 332 6.07 -18.78 5.34
C LEU A 332 6.90 -19.94 4.79
N VAL A 333 6.69 -20.32 3.52
CA VAL A 333 7.47 -21.38 2.87
C VAL A 333 8.95 -21.02 2.84
N ALA A 334 9.29 -19.80 2.42
CA ALA A 334 10.68 -19.33 2.40
C ALA A 334 11.32 -19.36 3.80
N LYS A 335 10.60 -18.90 4.84
CA LYS A 335 11.10 -18.96 6.22
C LYS A 335 11.27 -20.39 6.71
N ILE A 336 10.37 -21.31 6.39
CA ILE A 336 10.49 -22.72 6.79
C ILE A 336 11.69 -23.39 6.09
N MET A 337 11.94 -23.08 4.82
CA MET A 337 13.05 -23.68 4.05
C MET A 337 14.44 -23.19 4.47
N ILE A 338 14.54 -22.01 5.09
CA ILE A 338 15.81 -21.44 5.57
C ILE A 338 16.18 -21.97 6.98
N LEU A 339 15.22 -22.57 7.71
CA LEU A 339 15.42 -23.17 9.03
C LEU A 339 15.95 -24.60 8.96
#